data_AF-A0A527H172-F1
#
_entry.id   AF-A0A527H172-F1
#
_cell.length_a   1.000
_cell.length_b   1.000
_cell.length_c   1.000
_cell.angle_alpha   90.00
_cell.angle_beta   90.00
_cell.angle_gamma   90.00
#
_symmetry.space_group_name_H-M   'P 1'
#
loop_
_entity.id
_entity.type
_entity.pdbx_description
1 polymer ?
#
loop_
_entity_poly.entity_id
_entity_poly.type
_entity_poly.pdbx_seq_one_letter_code
_entity_poly.pdbx_strand_id
1 'polypeptide(L)'
;GSVETSEIGLYQVANGDLTALAHVGPVNAPEFADVISTESRLKAPAEATGGSVRRLASSTALGSDVTLPSIVPVRSAGAASGNDWIGLRTTDDSVLKAVSRVPLFGGFLGLGLLLLAMGSMWYREGR
;
A
#
# COMPACT_ATOMS: atom_id res chain seq x y z
N GLY A 1 -31.64 -1.61 -27.51
CA GLY A 1 -30.70 -0.49 -27.68
C GLY A 1 -29.30 -1.05 -27.70
N SER A 2 -28.43 -0.52 -28.54
CA SER A 2 -27.00 -0.84 -28.57
C SER A 2 -26.22 0.36 -28.05
N VAL A 3 -25.09 0.10 -27.40
CA VAL A 3 -24.11 1.11 -26.98
C VAL A 3 -22.77 0.67 -27.56
N GLU A 4 -22.15 1.51 -28.37
CA GLU A 4 -20.81 1.26 -28.89
C GLU A 4 -19.78 1.74 -27.87
N THR A 5 -18.78 0.91 -27.58
CA THR A 5 -17.64 1.23 -26.73
C THR A 5 -16.35 0.85 -27.45
N SER A 6 -15.31 1.68 -27.30
CA SER A 6 -13.99 1.45 -27.89
C SER A 6 -13.03 0.69 -26.97
N GLU A 7 -13.42 0.46 -25.71
CA GLU A 7 -12.61 -0.20 -24.70
C GLU A 7 -12.96 -1.68 -24.53
N ILE A 8 -11.92 -2.50 -24.31
CA ILE A 8 -12.02 -3.94 -24.11
C ILE A 8 -12.20 -4.20 -22.61
N GLY A 9 -13.23 -4.97 -22.22
CA GLY A 9 -13.46 -5.30 -20.82
C GLY A 9 -14.82 -5.92 -20.50
N LEU A 10 -15.05 -6.15 -19.21
CA LEU A 10 -16.33 -6.57 -18.66
C LEU A 10 -17.17 -5.33 -18.34
N TYR A 11 -18.33 -5.22 -18.98
CA TYR A 11 -19.29 -4.15 -18.74
C TYR A 11 -20.49 -4.69 -17.98
N GLN A 12 -20.87 -4.01 -16.92
CA GLN A 12 -22.13 -4.27 -16.23
C GLN A 12 -23.20 -3.33 -16.76
N VAL A 13 -24.25 -3.90 -17.33
CA VAL A 13 -25.43 -3.15 -17.79
C VAL A 13 -26.54 -3.33 -16.76
N ALA A 14 -27.11 -2.24 -16.27
CA ALA A 14 -28.24 -2.24 -15.36
C ALA A 14 -29.48 -1.63 -16.05
N ASN A 15 -30.63 -2.30 -15.91
CA ASN A 15 -31.93 -1.78 -16.34
C ASN A 15 -32.97 -2.06 -15.26
N GLY A 16 -33.25 -1.07 -14.42
CA GLY A 16 -34.08 -1.24 -13.23
C GLY A 16 -33.46 -2.27 -12.29
N ASP A 17 -34.21 -3.33 -12.00
CA ASP A 17 -33.78 -4.42 -11.10
C ASP A 17 -32.94 -5.50 -11.80
N LEU A 18 -32.73 -5.40 -13.11
CA LEU A 18 -31.99 -6.39 -13.90
C LEU A 18 -30.55 -5.92 -14.12
N THR A 19 -29.59 -6.78 -13.78
CA THR A 19 -28.17 -6.59 -14.08
C THR A 19 -27.67 -7.71 -15.00
N ALA A 20 -26.88 -7.35 -16.00
CA ALA A 20 -26.25 -8.30 -16.92
C ALA A 20 -24.78 -7.92 -17.14
N LEU A 21 -23.92 -8.94 -17.20
CA LEU A 21 -22.51 -8.77 -17.55
C LEU A 21 -22.32 -9.04 -19.04
N ALA A 22 -21.78 -8.06 -19.76
CA ALA A 22 -21.44 -8.16 -21.17
C ALA A 22 -19.92 -8.05 -21.34
N HIS A 23 -19.30 -9.07 -21.95
CA HIS A 23 -17.89 -9.04 -22.29
C HIS A 23 -17.71 -8.41 -23.69
N VAL A 24 -16.95 -7.32 -23.76
CA VAL A 24 -16.61 -6.64 -25.02
C VAL A 24 -15.11 -6.80 -25.25
N GLY A 25 -14.74 -7.60 -26.25
CA GLY A 25 -13.34 -7.90 -26.55
C GLY A 25 -13.15 -9.29 -27.17
N PRO A 26 -11.93 -9.64 -27.59
CA PRO A 26 -11.61 -10.99 -28.06
C PRO A 26 -11.97 -12.00 -26.97
N VAL A 27 -12.84 -12.97 -27.29
CA VAL A 27 -13.26 -14.04 -26.36
C VAL A 27 -12.09 -14.89 -25.83
N ASN A 28 -10.91 -14.76 -26.44
CA ASN A 28 -9.69 -15.50 -26.16
C ASN A 28 -8.57 -14.57 -25.68
N ALA A 29 -8.83 -13.62 -24.79
CA ALA A 29 -7.75 -12.81 -24.23
C ALA A 29 -6.81 -13.74 -23.42
N PRO A 30 -5.48 -13.67 -23.63
CA PRO A 30 -4.53 -14.55 -22.95
C PRO A 30 -4.61 -14.44 -21.41
N GLU A 31 -5.06 -13.30 -20.89
CA GLU A 31 -5.25 -13.03 -19.47
C GLU A 31 -6.37 -13.86 -18.83
N PHE A 32 -7.34 -14.34 -19.63
CA PHE A 32 -8.45 -15.20 -19.15
C PHE A 32 -8.21 -16.69 -19.42
N ALA A 33 -7.07 -17.05 -20.01
CA ALA A 33 -6.77 -18.44 -20.35
C ALA A 33 -6.42 -19.31 -19.12
N ASP A 34 -5.94 -18.71 -18.03
CA ASP A 34 -5.49 -19.44 -16.83
C ASP A 34 -5.86 -18.67 -15.54
N VAL A 35 -7.15 -18.72 -15.17
CA VAL A 35 -7.71 -18.03 -13.99
C VAL A 35 -7.53 -18.85 -12.70
N ILE A 36 -6.91 -20.03 -12.79
CA ILE A 36 -6.75 -20.92 -11.63
C ILE A 36 -5.52 -20.49 -10.84
N SER A 37 -5.73 -20.16 -9.56
CA SER A 37 -4.63 -19.88 -8.63
C SER A 37 -3.74 -21.11 -8.45
N THR A 38 -2.45 -20.97 -8.78
CA THR A 38 -1.43 -22.01 -8.61
C THR A 38 -0.16 -21.46 -7.98
N GLU A 39 0.45 -22.24 -7.10
CA GLU A 39 1.73 -21.91 -6.48
C GLU A 39 2.92 -22.31 -7.36
N SER A 40 2.73 -23.25 -8.29
CA SER A 40 3.82 -23.91 -9.02
C SER A 40 4.63 -22.94 -9.88
N ARG A 41 3.98 -21.91 -10.44
CA ARG A 41 4.60 -20.90 -11.30
C ARG A 41 5.63 -20.05 -10.56
N LEU A 42 5.35 -19.73 -9.30
CA LEU A 42 6.17 -18.83 -8.48
C LEU A 42 7.16 -19.57 -7.58
N LYS A 43 7.06 -20.91 -7.48
CA LYS A 43 7.89 -21.72 -6.59
C LYS A 43 9.39 -21.61 -6.91
N ALA A 44 9.77 -21.80 -8.18
CA ALA A 44 11.17 -21.74 -8.60
C ALA A 44 11.85 -20.37 -8.33
N PRO A 45 11.28 -19.22 -8.70
CA PRO A 45 11.88 -17.92 -8.36
C PRO A 45 11.84 -17.62 -6.85
N ALA A 46 10.84 -18.09 -6.12
CA ALA A 46 10.80 -17.93 -4.66
C ALA A 46 11.92 -18.71 -3.96
N GLU A 47 12.18 -19.96 -4.37
CA GLU A 47 13.28 -20.77 -3.84
C GLU A 47 14.64 -20.16 -4.16
N ALA A 48 14.84 -19.66 -5.38
CA ALA A 48 16.08 -19.01 -5.81
C ALA A 48 16.40 -17.74 -5.02
N THR A 49 15.38 -17.04 -4.51
CA THR A 49 15.53 -15.80 -3.72
C THR A 49 15.45 -16.02 -2.20
N GLY A 50 15.27 -17.28 -1.76
CA GLY A 50 15.12 -17.66 -0.35
C GLY A 50 13.81 -17.16 0.29
N GLY A 51 12.77 -16.96 -0.52
CA GLY A 51 11.40 -16.61 -0.10
C GLY A 51 10.46 -17.82 -0.10
N SER A 52 9.15 -17.58 0.00
CA SER A 52 8.14 -18.65 0.00
C SER A 52 6.87 -18.28 -0.76
N VAL A 53 6.20 -19.29 -1.34
CA VAL A 53 4.87 -19.18 -1.95
C VAL A 53 3.89 -19.97 -1.08
N ARG A 54 2.72 -19.39 -0.80
CA ARG A 54 1.72 -20.00 0.09
C ARG A 54 0.31 -19.69 -0.36
N ARG A 55 -0.57 -20.67 -0.26
CA ARG A 55 -2.02 -20.47 -0.31
C ARG A 55 -2.49 -19.85 0.99
N LEU A 56 -3.12 -18.68 0.89
CA LEU A 56 -3.70 -18.00 2.06
C LEU A 56 -5.16 -18.41 2.29
N ALA A 57 -5.88 -18.82 1.24
CA ALA A 57 -7.27 -19.25 1.32
C ALA A 57 -7.40 -20.73 0.97
N SER A 58 -8.01 -21.53 1.86
CA SER A 58 -8.30 -22.93 1.57
C SER A 58 -9.27 -23.06 0.39
N SER A 59 -9.04 -24.01 -0.52
CA SER A 59 -9.90 -24.28 -1.68
C SER A 59 -11.31 -24.75 -1.32
N THR A 60 -11.56 -25.06 -0.04
CA THR A 60 -12.81 -25.66 0.45
C THR A 60 -13.82 -24.67 1.03
N ALA A 61 -13.48 -23.39 1.22
CA ALA A 61 -14.43 -22.44 1.77
C ALA A 61 -14.35 -21.08 1.04
N LEU A 62 -15.39 -20.79 0.25
CA LEU A 62 -15.71 -19.42 -0.12
C LEU A 62 -16.02 -18.64 1.17
N GLY A 63 -15.06 -17.87 1.67
CA GLY A 63 -15.36 -16.67 2.43
C GLY A 63 -15.15 -16.66 3.95
N SER A 64 -14.34 -17.53 4.56
CA SER A 64 -14.13 -17.36 6.02
C SER A 64 -12.81 -17.79 6.65
N ASP A 65 -11.94 -18.54 5.98
CA ASP A 65 -10.68 -18.98 6.61
C ASP A 65 -9.48 -18.60 5.74
N VAL A 66 -9.04 -17.34 5.88
CA VAL A 66 -7.80 -16.83 5.31
C VAL A 66 -6.75 -16.78 6.41
N THR A 67 -5.81 -17.72 6.39
CA THR A 67 -4.73 -17.77 7.37
C THR A 67 -3.55 -16.96 6.86
N LEU A 68 -3.33 -15.79 7.46
CA LEU A 68 -2.20 -14.93 7.15
C LEU A 68 -0.98 -15.32 8.01
N PRO A 69 0.16 -15.66 7.39
CA PRO A 69 1.41 -15.85 8.13
C PRO A 69 1.91 -14.50 8.67
N SER A 70 2.75 -14.55 9.71
CA SER A 70 3.37 -13.34 10.26
C SER A 70 4.32 -12.71 9.22
N ILE A 71 4.31 -11.39 9.10
CA ILE A 71 5.14 -10.65 8.15
C ILE A 71 6.23 -9.93 8.95
N VAL A 72 7.49 -10.29 8.71
CA VAL A 72 8.63 -9.82 9.52
C VAL A 72 9.67 -9.15 8.63
N PRO A 73 10.18 -7.94 8.96
CA PRO A 73 11.29 -7.35 8.23
C PRO A 73 12.59 -8.14 8.49
N VAL A 74 13.33 -8.49 7.44
CA VAL A 74 14.59 -9.23 7.53
C VAL A 74 15.72 -8.53 6.79
N ARG A 75 16.96 -8.72 7.27
CA ARG A 75 18.17 -8.25 6.57
C ARG A 75 18.39 -9.06 5.29
N SER A 76 19.04 -8.45 4.30
CA SER A 76 19.29 -9.05 2.98
C SER A 76 20.05 -10.38 3.02
N ALA A 77 20.87 -10.63 4.05
CA ALA A 77 21.71 -11.83 4.15
C ALA A 77 21.06 -13.06 4.84
N GLY A 78 19.77 -13.01 5.18
CA GLY A 78 19.08 -14.11 5.89
C GLY A 78 18.04 -14.87 5.05
N ALA A 79 17.54 -15.98 5.61
CA ALA A 79 16.32 -16.61 5.12
C ALA A 79 15.14 -15.62 5.20
N ALA A 80 14.29 -15.57 4.17
CA ALA A 80 13.14 -14.68 4.11
C ALA A 80 11.79 -15.44 4.24
N SER A 81 11.82 -16.61 4.88
CA SER A 81 10.60 -17.39 5.22
C SER A 81 10.91 -18.49 6.24
N GLY A 82 9.90 -18.87 7.04
CA GLY A 82 9.93 -20.04 7.96
C GLY A 82 8.60 -20.81 7.95
N ASN A 83 8.25 -21.59 8.98
CA ASN A 83 6.95 -22.31 8.98
C ASN A 83 5.75 -21.35 9.00
N ASP A 84 5.71 -20.38 9.91
CA ASP A 84 4.53 -19.49 10.09
C ASP A 84 4.82 -18.00 9.82
N TRP A 85 5.90 -17.70 9.11
CA TRP A 85 6.24 -16.31 8.79
C TRP A 85 6.89 -16.13 7.42
N ILE A 86 6.70 -14.94 6.85
CA ILE A 86 7.30 -14.47 5.60
C ILE A 86 8.15 -13.23 5.91
N GLY A 87 9.37 -13.24 5.39
CA GLY A 87 10.33 -12.17 5.52
C GLY A 87 10.20 -11.14 4.41
N LEU A 88 10.14 -9.85 4.75
CA LEU A 88 10.28 -8.76 3.80
C LEU A 88 11.71 -8.22 3.89
N ARG A 89 12.46 -8.30 2.78
CA ARG A 89 13.78 -7.67 2.70
C ARG A 89 13.58 -6.17 2.55
N THR A 90 13.97 -5.41 3.57
CA THR A 90 13.93 -3.96 3.49
C THR A 90 15.04 -3.51 2.55
N THR A 91 14.68 -3.02 1.37
CA THR A 91 15.56 -2.15 0.60
C THR A 91 15.44 -0.79 1.27
N ASP A 92 16.52 -0.26 1.84
CA ASP A 92 16.56 1.03 2.55
C ASP A 92 16.25 2.26 1.64
N ASP A 93 15.46 2.07 0.59
CA ASP A 93 15.15 3.05 -0.47
C ASP A 93 13.94 3.92 -0.14
N SER A 94 13.40 3.80 1.08
CA SER A 94 12.38 4.73 1.56
C SER A 94 13.06 5.99 2.11
N VAL A 95 13.05 7.09 1.35
CA VAL A 95 13.39 8.41 1.86
C VAL A 95 12.25 8.88 2.75
N LEU A 96 12.41 8.74 4.07
CA LEU A 96 11.51 9.32 5.05
C LEU A 96 11.69 10.85 5.00
N LYS A 97 10.83 11.55 4.24
CA LYS A 97 10.74 13.02 4.28
C LYS A 97 10.18 13.41 5.65
N ALA A 98 11.05 13.53 6.64
CA ALA A 98 10.69 14.00 7.96
C ALA A 98 10.00 15.37 7.83
N VAL A 99 8.81 15.50 8.40
CA VAL A 99 8.15 16.80 8.55
C VAL A 99 9.00 17.62 9.52
N SER A 100 9.84 18.49 8.99
CA SER A 100 10.59 19.48 9.75
C SER A 100 9.62 20.51 10.32
N ARG A 101 9.52 20.58 11.66
CA ARG A 101 8.77 21.64 12.36
C ARG A 101 9.78 22.61 12.96
N VAL A 102 9.81 23.84 12.46
CA VAL A 102 10.61 24.92 13.03
C VAL A 102 9.75 25.68 14.05
N PRO A 103 10.12 25.73 15.34
CA PRO A 103 9.36 26.47 16.34
C PRO A 103 9.38 27.98 16.06
N LEU A 104 8.19 28.59 15.87
CA LEU A 104 8.02 30.01 15.51
C LEU A 104 8.59 30.97 16.57
N PHE A 105 8.58 30.56 17.84
CA PHE A 105 9.12 31.33 18.97
C PHE A 105 10.39 30.68 19.56
N GLY A 106 11.05 29.79 18.82
CA GLY A 106 12.27 29.15 19.27
C GLY A 106 13.50 30.05 19.13
N GLY A 107 14.44 29.94 20.07
CA GLY A 107 15.75 30.59 19.99
C GLY A 107 15.72 32.11 20.12
N PHE A 108 16.56 32.79 19.34
CA PHE A 108 16.78 34.24 19.44
C PHE A 108 15.58 35.10 19.03
N LEU A 109 14.75 34.63 18.09
CA LEU A 109 13.59 35.39 17.62
C LEU A 109 12.52 35.49 18.70
N GLY A 110 12.28 34.40 19.44
CA GLY A 110 11.43 34.39 20.63
C GLY A 110 11.96 35.30 21.75
N LEU A 111 13.27 35.22 22.04
CA LEU A 111 13.91 36.10 23.03
C LEU A 111 13.79 37.58 22.64
N GLY A 112 14.03 37.91 21.37
CA GLY A 112 13.91 39.26 20.84
C GLY A 112 12.50 39.82 21.01
N LEU A 113 11.47 39.02 20.68
CA LEU A 113 10.07 39.41 20.83
C LEU A 113 9.69 39.63 22.30
N LEU A 114 10.21 38.80 23.21
CA LEU A 114 10.01 38.94 24.65
C LEU A 114 10.65 40.23 25.20
N LEU A 115 11.90 40.52 24.82
CA LEU A 115 12.58 41.75 25.22
C LEU A 115 11.89 43.00 24.67
N LEU A 116 11.41 42.94 23.43
CA LEU A 116 10.67 44.03 22.79
C LEU A 116 9.36 44.30 23.53
N ALA A 117 8.60 43.25 23.90
CA ALA A 117 7.38 43.38 24.69
C ALA A 117 7.67 44.03 26.06
N MET A 118 8.66 43.53 26.80
CA MET A 118 9.06 44.08 28.10
C MET A 118 9.53 45.54 27.99
N GLY A 119 10.39 45.84 27.02
CA GLY A 119 10.90 47.18 26.78
C GLY A 119 9.80 48.16 26.38
N SER A 120 8.84 47.73 25.55
CA SER A 120 7.71 48.56 25.14
C SER A 120 6.78 48.90 26.31
N MET A 121 6.59 47.98 27.26
CA MET A 121 5.80 48.20 28.46
C MET A 121 6.45 49.25 29.36
N TRP A 122 7.78 49.16 29.55
CA TRP A 122 8.54 50.12 30.34
C TRP A 122 8.59 51.51 29.68
N TYR A 123 8.76 51.59 28.34
CA TYR A 123 8.72 52.85 27.59
C TYR A 123 7.34 53.53 27.59
N ARG A 124 6.26 52.75 27.73
CA ARG A 124 4.91 53.31 27.85
C ARG A 124 4.64 53.90 29.23
N GLU A 125 5.14 53.24 30.29
CA GLU A 125 4.91 53.66 31.68
C GLU A 125 5.88 54.76 32.13
N GLY A 126 7.08 54.81 31.53
CA GLY A 126 8.07 55.86 31.78
C GLY A 126 7.83 57.17 31.01
N ARG A 127 6.71 57.28 30.30
CA ARG A 127 6.32 58.47 29.55
C ARG A 127 5.07 59.12 30.14
#